data_AF-A0A177WBW8-F1
#
_entry.id   AF-A0A177WBW8-F1
#
_cell.length_a   1.000
_cell.length_b   1.000
_cell.length_c   1.000
_cell.angle_alpha   90.00
_cell.angle_beta   90.00
_cell.angle_gamma   90.00
#
_symmetry.space_group_name_H-M   'P 1'
#
loop_
_entity.id
_entity.type
_entity.pdbx_description
1 polymer ?
#
loop_
_entity_poly.entity_id
_entity_poly.type
_entity_poly.pdbx_seq_one_letter_code
_entity_poly.pdbx_strand_id
1 'polypeptide(L)'
;MACSTHAMEIVPDGGIIKLPLLTNTVSSPIEWTRGSNAKLHYIVHAYISPTHEKELLEANHHSHDSNCTHSNDSVMTDKSEMFQKLVASINTTKKKKVSCNTNSPNPISRLSWSNSTAAPDSTPDALPPVRRKICDSRDHTDSADPFELRIGYDFSVKALELCVKSMSVGERARFLCMPEYCQGFVQLETVQRQERLNRANIAKGLPPVRSGAGCCAHASAEIMDTNKDLMLLYGAPLEFEIELVQVQSPNSFVKEPWEMTSLEKYHQIPQCKQDGGVLYKKGDFTGALQKYERALILLESLDTSSVVTDMRREKVESARRAKSGVVSDCTDDDTPETREIDLDTLSMLMQSCRLNYAACKLKLNDSPAAIIQCTQVLASDPNCIKALFRRAQAYTRLGRDLDLADQDLKTLERVLESHPEQYLTGGSEWTEYTRERMQLNAKLKQHAIKEKKMYGKMFECQPTLSN
;
A
#
# COMPACT_ATOMS: atom_id res chain seq x y z
N MET A 1 -27.14 -20.42 -24.99
CA MET A 1 -27.48 -20.71 -23.58
C MET A 1 -28.03 -19.44 -22.97
N ALA A 2 -29.34 -19.39 -22.69
CA ALA A 2 -30.00 -18.21 -22.14
C ALA A 2 -29.82 -18.19 -20.62
N CYS A 3 -28.94 -17.31 -20.12
CA CYS A 3 -28.80 -17.09 -18.68
C CYS A 3 -30.03 -16.32 -18.19
N SER A 4 -30.86 -16.97 -17.37
CA SER A 4 -32.00 -16.35 -16.70
C SER A 4 -31.46 -15.31 -15.71
N THR A 5 -31.34 -14.06 -16.15
CA THR A 5 -30.78 -12.94 -15.36
C THR A 5 -31.88 -12.29 -14.52
N HIS A 6 -32.35 -13.00 -13.49
CA HIS A 6 -33.18 -12.40 -12.46
C HIS A 6 -32.32 -11.47 -11.60
N ALA A 7 -32.78 -10.24 -11.41
CA ALA A 7 -32.19 -9.33 -10.44
C ALA A 7 -32.40 -9.92 -9.05
N MET A 8 -31.36 -9.92 -8.22
CA MET A 8 -31.41 -10.47 -6.86
C MET A 8 -31.13 -9.34 -5.87
N GLU A 9 -31.99 -9.19 -4.87
CA GLU A 9 -31.72 -8.32 -3.73
C GLU A 9 -30.73 -9.02 -2.80
N ILE A 10 -29.61 -8.36 -2.50
CA ILE A 10 -28.59 -8.89 -1.59
C ILE A 10 -28.94 -8.55 -0.14
N VAL A 11 -29.51 -7.36 0.06
CA VAL A 11 -29.86 -6.86 1.39
C VAL A 11 -31.39 -6.77 1.49
N PRO A 12 -32.00 -7.11 2.65
CA PRO A 12 -33.46 -7.13 2.81
C PRO A 12 -34.15 -5.77 2.58
N ASP A 13 -33.41 -4.66 2.64
CA ASP A 13 -33.91 -3.31 2.38
C ASP A 13 -33.86 -2.91 0.89
N GLY A 14 -33.38 -3.80 0.01
CA GLY A 14 -33.21 -3.54 -1.42
C GLY A 14 -32.07 -2.57 -1.74
N GLY A 15 -31.23 -2.19 -0.78
CA GLY A 15 -30.16 -1.20 -0.97
C GLY A 15 -29.01 -1.66 -1.86
N ILE A 16 -28.91 -2.97 -2.12
CA ILE A 16 -27.94 -3.56 -3.06
C ILE A 16 -28.66 -4.57 -3.96
N ILE A 17 -28.61 -4.33 -5.27
CA ILE A 17 -29.20 -5.21 -6.29
C ILE A 17 -28.09 -5.83 -7.13
N LYS A 18 -28.08 -7.17 -7.19
CA LYS A 18 -27.20 -7.98 -8.04
C LYS A 18 -27.84 -8.28 -9.38
N LEU A 19 -27.08 -8.05 -10.44
CA LEU A 19 -27.38 -8.38 -11.83
C LEU A 19 -26.28 -9.30 -12.34
N PRO A 20 -26.47 -10.63 -12.33
CA PRO A 20 -25.46 -11.56 -12.82
C PRO A 20 -25.23 -11.36 -14.32
N LEU A 21 -23.96 -11.26 -14.74
CA LEU A 21 -23.56 -11.11 -16.15
C LEU A 21 -22.98 -12.42 -16.71
N LEU A 22 -22.11 -13.07 -15.93
CA LEU A 22 -21.52 -14.37 -16.22
C LEU A 22 -21.55 -15.21 -14.94
N THR A 23 -22.35 -16.28 -14.94
CA THR A 23 -22.42 -17.22 -13.82
C THR A 23 -21.67 -18.50 -14.18
N ASN A 24 -20.74 -18.91 -13.33
CA ASN A 24 -20.08 -20.21 -13.47
C ASN A 24 -20.97 -21.29 -12.86
N THR A 25 -21.44 -22.26 -13.66
CA THR A 25 -22.47 -23.24 -13.25
C THR A 25 -21.93 -24.38 -12.38
N VAL A 26 -20.64 -24.41 -12.05
CA VAL A 26 -19.97 -25.57 -11.42
C VAL A 26 -19.20 -25.23 -10.13
N SER A 27 -19.33 -24.01 -9.58
CA SER A 27 -18.64 -23.65 -8.33
C SER A 27 -19.42 -24.12 -7.10
N SER A 28 -18.76 -24.81 -6.17
CA SER A 28 -19.27 -24.99 -4.80
C SER A 28 -19.43 -23.63 -4.12
N PRO A 29 -20.38 -23.48 -3.17
CA PRO A 29 -20.52 -22.26 -2.38
C PRO A 29 -19.22 -21.97 -1.62
N ILE A 30 -18.84 -20.69 -1.57
CA ILE A 30 -17.62 -20.24 -0.89
C ILE A 30 -17.93 -20.07 0.59
N GLU A 31 -17.21 -20.77 1.45
CA GLU A 31 -17.23 -20.51 2.88
C GLU A 31 -16.37 -19.28 3.20
N TRP A 32 -17.02 -18.14 3.35
CA TRP A 32 -16.35 -16.90 3.74
C TRP A 32 -15.98 -16.92 5.22
N THR A 33 -14.68 -17.03 5.50
CA THR A 33 -14.14 -16.91 6.85
C THR A 33 -13.50 -15.54 7.05
N ARG A 34 -13.49 -15.02 8.28
CA ARG A 34 -12.81 -13.76 8.62
C ARG A 34 -11.32 -13.85 8.24
N GLY A 35 -10.84 -12.88 7.47
CA GLY A 35 -9.49 -12.86 6.93
C GLY A 35 -9.31 -13.56 5.59
N SER A 36 -10.38 -14.04 4.94
CA SER A 36 -10.29 -14.55 3.57
C SER A 36 -9.88 -13.42 2.61
N ASN A 37 -9.03 -13.74 1.64
CA ASN A 37 -8.66 -12.81 0.56
C ASN A 37 -9.56 -13.01 -0.65
N ALA A 38 -10.21 -11.96 -1.13
CA ALA A 38 -10.87 -11.96 -2.42
C ALA A 38 -10.03 -11.17 -3.42
N LYS A 39 -9.51 -11.85 -4.45
CA LYS A 39 -8.87 -11.23 -5.61
C LYS A 39 -9.91 -10.98 -6.68
N LEU A 40 -10.13 -9.72 -7.04
CA LEU A 40 -11.19 -9.32 -7.96
C LEU A 40 -10.74 -8.19 -8.91
N HIS A 41 -11.41 -8.08 -10.04
CA HIS A 41 -11.42 -6.87 -10.84
C HIS A 41 -12.74 -6.15 -10.68
N TYR A 42 -12.72 -4.83 -10.69
CA TYR A 42 -13.95 -4.06 -10.63
C TYR A 42 -13.91 -2.83 -11.51
N ILE A 43 -15.08 -2.42 -12.00
CA ILE A 43 -15.29 -1.18 -12.72
C ILE A 43 -16.41 -0.41 -12.02
N VAL A 44 -16.17 0.85 -11.70
CA VAL A 44 -17.17 1.68 -11.02
C VAL A 44 -17.75 2.72 -11.95
N HIS A 45 -19.07 2.79 -11.95
CA HIS A 45 -19.83 3.85 -12.59
C HIS A 45 -20.68 4.57 -11.54
N ALA A 46 -20.88 5.87 -11.75
CA ALA A 46 -21.77 6.67 -10.93
C ALA A 46 -22.94 7.15 -11.77
N TYR A 47 -24.12 7.24 -11.15
CA TYR A 47 -25.29 7.86 -11.74
C TYR A 47 -25.43 9.26 -11.15
N ILE A 48 -24.95 10.26 -11.89
CA ILE A 48 -24.91 11.65 -11.43
C ILE A 48 -26.12 12.39 -12.01
N SER A 49 -26.89 13.04 -11.14
CA SER A 49 -27.97 13.94 -11.57
C SER A 49 -27.36 15.25 -12.09
N PRO A 50 -27.81 15.78 -13.25
CA PRO A 50 -27.36 17.07 -13.75
C PRO A 50 -27.62 18.25 -12.80
N THR A 51 -28.60 18.12 -11.89
CA THR A 51 -28.85 19.11 -10.83
C THR A 51 -27.75 19.09 -9.76
N HIS A 52 -27.33 17.90 -9.33
CA HIS A 52 -26.26 17.71 -8.36
C HIS A 52 -24.89 18.20 -8.86
N GLU A 53 -24.64 18.05 -10.17
CA GLU A 53 -23.43 18.57 -10.82
C GLU A 53 -23.41 20.12 -10.79
N LYS A 54 -24.56 20.78 -10.99
CA LYS A 54 -24.68 22.24 -10.91
C LYS A 54 -24.53 22.76 -9.48
N GLU A 55 -25.17 22.15 -8.50
CA GLU A 55 -25.09 22.54 -7.09
C GLU A 55 -23.64 22.50 -6.56
N LEU A 56 -22.87 21.48 -6.93
CA LEU A 56 -21.46 21.36 -6.53
C LEU A 56 -20.54 22.33 -7.29
N LEU A 57 -20.87 22.69 -8.54
CA LEU A 57 -20.16 23.74 -9.28
C LEU A 57 -20.44 25.13 -8.68
N GLU A 58 -21.68 25.38 -8.25
CA GLU A 58 -22.12 26.65 -7.64
C GLU A 58 -21.62 26.83 -6.19
N ALA A 59 -21.55 25.74 -5.41
CA ALA A 59 -20.96 25.73 -4.07
C ALA A 59 -19.45 26.05 -4.08
N ASN A 60 -18.74 25.74 -5.17
CA ASN A 60 -17.35 26.14 -5.38
C ASN A 60 -17.20 27.64 -5.75
N HIS A 61 -18.28 28.36 -6.00
CA HIS A 61 -18.27 29.80 -6.27
C HIS A 61 -18.80 30.64 -5.09
N HIS A 62 -19.51 30.04 -4.13
CA HIS A 62 -20.09 30.72 -2.97
C HIS A 62 -19.42 30.32 -1.65
N SER A 63 -18.08 30.27 -1.60
CA SER A 63 -17.35 30.14 -0.34
C SER A 63 -17.13 31.48 0.38
N HIS A 64 -18.11 32.39 0.28
CA HIS A 64 -18.33 33.46 1.25
C HIS A 64 -19.83 33.69 1.37
N ASP A 65 -20.32 33.51 2.60
CA ASP A 65 -21.65 33.82 3.12
C ASP A 65 -22.83 32.90 2.76
N SER A 66 -23.18 32.03 3.71
CA SER A 66 -24.41 32.12 4.55
C SER A 66 -25.04 30.78 4.90
N ASN A 67 -25.50 30.68 6.16
CA ASN A 67 -26.26 29.56 6.74
C ASN A 67 -27.54 29.25 5.93
N CYS A 68 -27.69 28.01 5.48
CA CYS A 68 -29.00 27.47 5.11
C CYS A 68 -29.22 26.08 5.73
N THR A 69 -30.14 26.02 6.68
CA THR A 69 -30.75 24.79 7.19
C THR A 69 -31.80 24.31 6.19
N HIS A 70 -31.48 23.30 5.38
CA HIS A 70 -32.46 22.55 4.60
C HIS A 70 -32.67 21.15 5.18
N SER A 71 -33.93 20.76 5.30
CA SER A 71 -34.43 19.53 5.92
C SER A 71 -34.05 18.29 5.10
N ASN A 72 -33.43 17.30 5.76
CA ASN A 72 -32.91 16.07 5.15
C ASN A 72 -33.96 15.07 4.64
N ASP A 73 -35.26 15.25 4.97
CA ASP A 73 -36.29 14.24 4.68
C ASP A 73 -36.81 14.27 3.23
N SER A 74 -36.85 15.45 2.58
CA SER A 74 -37.34 15.60 1.19
C SER A 74 -36.41 14.95 0.16
N VAL A 75 -35.09 15.03 0.42
CA VAL A 75 -34.04 14.54 -0.47
C VAL A 75 -33.96 13.00 -0.48
N MET A 76 -34.41 12.33 0.58
CA MET A 76 -34.43 10.86 0.67
C MET A 76 -35.60 10.24 -0.13
N THR A 77 -36.75 10.90 -0.19
CA THR A 77 -37.92 10.43 -0.97
C THR A 77 -37.67 10.45 -2.48
N ASP A 78 -37.04 11.50 -2.99
CA ASP A 78 -36.66 11.60 -4.42
C ASP A 78 -35.60 10.54 -4.83
N LYS A 79 -34.72 10.13 -3.90
CA LYS A 79 -33.68 9.12 -4.14
C LYS A 79 -34.23 7.70 -4.29
N SER A 80 -35.24 7.34 -3.51
CA SER A 80 -35.93 6.05 -3.60
C SER A 80 -36.71 5.93 -4.92
N GLU A 81 -37.38 6.99 -5.35
CA GLU A 81 -38.14 7.01 -6.61
C GLU A 81 -37.22 6.95 -7.84
N MET A 82 -36.06 7.64 -7.81
CA MET A 82 -35.03 7.57 -8.85
C MET A 82 -34.50 6.14 -9.03
N PHE A 83 -34.23 5.45 -7.92
CA PHE A 83 -33.77 4.06 -7.93
C PHE A 83 -34.83 3.10 -8.48
N GLN A 84 -36.09 3.25 -8.08
CA GLN A 84 -37.18 2.46 -8.64
C GLN A 84 -37.34 2.69 -10.15
N LYS A 85 -37.17 3.92 -10.63
CA LYS A 85 -37.16 4.25 -12.07
C LYS A 85 -35.96 3.64 -12.80
N LEU A 86 -34.77 3.60 -12.20
CA LEU A 86 -33.58 2.97 -12.77
C LEU A 86 -33.74 1.44 -12.87
N VAL A 87 -34.22 0.80 -11.79
CA VAL A 87 -34.53 -0.64 -11.76
C VAL A 87 -35.62 -0.98 -12.77
N ALA A 88 -36.67 -0.16 -12.88
CA ALA A 88 -37.71 -0.31 -13.89
C ALA A 88 -37.19 -0.10 -15.32
N SER A 89 -36.27 0.83 -15.55
CA SER A 89 -35.63 1.07 -16.86
C SER A 89 -34.77 -0.13 -17.31
N ILE A 90 -34.00 -0.73 -16.39
CA ILE A 90 -33.22 -1.95 -16.63
C ILE A 90 -34.15 -3.14 -16.95
N ASN A 91 -35.30 -3.23 -16.29
CA ASN A 91 -36.29 -4.28 -16.54
C ASN A 91 -37.09 -4.09 -17.84
N THR A 92 -37.33 -2.85 -18.27
CA THR A 92 -38.09 -2.52 -19.50
C THR A 92 -37.26 -2.61 -20.78
N THR A 93 -35.96 -2.31 -20.72
CA THR A 93 -35.03 -2.54 -21.86
C THR A 93 -34.90 -4.03 -22.21
N LYS A 94 -35.20 -4.95 -21.29
CA LYS A 94 -35.28 -6.40 -21.58
C LYS A 94 -36.57 -6.81 -22.33
N LYS A 95 -37.71 -6.15 -22.10
CA LYS A 95 -38.96 -6.43 -22.83
C LYS A 95 -38.93 -6.01 -24.31
N LYS A 96 -38.15 -4.99 -24.67
CA LYS A 96 -37.99 -4.56 -26.07
C LYS A 96 -37.03 -5.41 -26.90
N LYS A 97 -36.29 -6.36 -26.31
CA LYS A 97 -35.38 -7.27 -27.03
C LYS A 97 -35.98 -8.64 -27.38
N VAL A 98 -37.28 -8.85 -27.10
CA VAL A 98 -38.04 -10.05 -27.44
C VAL A 98 -39.27 -9.67 -28.28
N SER A 99 -39.05 -9.04 -29.44
CA SER A 99 -39.98 -9.07 -30.57
C SER A 99 -39.36 -8.37 -31.78
N CYS A 100 -38.75 -9.14 -32.67
CA CYS A 100 -38.78 -8.86 -34.10
C CYS A 100 -38.35 -10.10 -34.89
N ASN A 101 -39.29 -10.68 -35.63
CA ASN A 101 -38.98 -11.39 -36.86
C ASN A 101 -40.09 -11.12 -37.88
N THR A 102 -39.77 -10.37 -38.95
CA THR A 102 -40.08 -10.60 -40.38
C THR A 102 -40.07 -9.30 -41.22
N ASN A 103 -39.13 -9.26 -42.17
CA ASN A 103 -39.11 -8.70 -43.53
C ASN A 103 -39.58 -7.25 -43.88
N SER A 104 -38.58 -6.39 -44.19
CA SER A 104 -38.34 -5.37 -45.27
C SER A 104 -39.47 -4.52 -45.91
N PRO A 105 -39.19 -3.41 -46.66
CA PRO A 105 -38.17 -2.34 -46.50
C PRO A 105 -38.71 -0.88 -46.68
N ASN A 106 -38.02 0.10 -46.08
CA ASN A 106 -37.99 1.57 -46.38
C ASN A 106 -39.26 2.45 -46.15
N PRO A 107 -39.14 3.80 -46.07
CA PRO A 107 -38.34 4.58 -45.12
C PRO A 107 -39.14 5.75 -44.47
N ILE A 108 -38.66 6.24 -43.32
CA ILE A 108 -38.82 7.59 -42.73
C ILE A 108 -40.21 8.27 -42.85
N SER A 109 -40.96 8.31 -41.74
CA SER A 109 -41.81 9.47 -41.43
C SER A 109 -42.04 9.62 -39.93
N ARG A 110 -41.76 10.83 -39.43
CA ARG A 110 -42.16 11.38 -38.13
C ARG A 110 -43.57 10.94 -37.73
N LEU A 111 -43.74 10.47 -36.50
CA LEU A 111 -45.05 10.48 -35.83
C LEU A 111 -44.87 10.86 -34.36
N SER A 112 -45.31 12.10 -34.11
CA SER A 112 -45.63 12.72 -32.84
C SER A 112 -46.52 11.83 -31.97
N TRP A 113 -46.19 11.70 -30.69
CA TRP A 113 -47.10 11.12 -29.70
C TRP A 113 -47.96 12.23 -29.11
N SER A 114 -49.25 12.18 -29.43
CA SER A 114 -50.31 12.92 -28.76
C SER A 114 -50.74 12.20 -27.48
N ASN A 115 -50.95 13.02 -26.45
CA ASN A 115 -51.37 12.74 -25.07
C ASN A 115 -52.48 11.70 -24.87
N SER A 116 -52.33 10.90 -23.79
CA SER A 116 -53.29 10.68 -22.69
C SER A 116 -52.58 9.76 -21.68
N THR A 117 -52.55 9.91 -20.36
CA THR A 117 -53.49 10.51 -19.39
C THR A 117 -52.69 10.85 -18.11
N ALA A 118 -53.06 11.93 -17.43
CA ALA A 118 -52.32 12.56 -16.33
C ALA A 118 -52.21 11.74 -15.03
N ALA A 119 -51.05 11.87 -14.36
CA ALA A 119 -50.87 11.71 -12.91
C ALA A 119 -50.46 13.08 -12.34
N PRO A 120 -50.93 13.49 -11.13
CA PRO A 120 -50.70 14.84 -10.62
C PRO A 120 -49.35 14.97 -9.90
N ASP A 121 -48.77 16.16 -10.01
CA ASP A 121 -47.58 16.69 -9.33
C ASP A 121 -46.23 15.99 -9.60
N SER A 122 -45.69 16.19 -10.80
CA SER A 122 -44.25 16.08 -11.05
C SER A 122 -43.61 17.47 -11.11
N THR A 123 -42.61 17.70 -10.26
CA THR A 123 -41.67 18.82 -10.33
C THR A 123 -41.07 18.97 -11.74
N PRO A 124 -40.77 20.21 -12.20
CA PRO A 124 -40.37 20.44 -13.59
C PRO A 124 -38.94 19.95 -13.87
N ASP A 125 -38.79 19.14 -14.92
CA ASP A 125 -37.56 18.89 -15.69
C ASP A 125 -36.28 18.48 -14.93
N ALA A 126 -36.34 17.43 -14.11
CA ALA A 126 -35.12 16.70 -13.73
C ALA A 126 -34.66 15.80 -14.89
N LEU A 127 -33.65 16.26 -15.65
CA LEU A 127 -32.97 15.45 -16.67
C LEU A 127 -32.53 14.09 -16.08
N PRO A 128 -32.63 12.98 -16.84
CA PRO A 128 -32.29 11.66 -16.31
C PRO A 128 -30.81 11.59 -15.90
N PRO A 129 -30.49 10.84 -14.83
CA PRO A 129 -29.13 10.74 -14.33
C PRO A 129 -28.21 10.12 -15.40
N VAL A 130 -27.03 10.70 -15.55
CA VAL A 130 -26.04 10.28 -16.55
C VAL A 130 -25.11 9.25 -15.93
N ARG A 131 -24.97 8.10 -16.58
CA ARG A 131 -24.02 7.05 -16.20
C ARG A 131 -22.61 7.44 -16.61
N ARG A 132 -21.72 7.70 -15.65
CA ARG A 132 -20.32 8.10 -15.88
C ARG A 132 -19.36 7.03 -15.33
N LYS A 133 -18.36 6.61 -16.12
CA LYS A 133 -17.30 5.71 -15.64
C LYS A 133 -16.35 6.52 -14.74
N ILE A 134 -16.09 6.01 -13.54
CA ILE A 134 -15.22 6.66 -12.55
C ILE A 134 -13.84 6.03 -12.54
N CYS A 135 -13.77 4.71 -12.39
CA CYS A 135 -12.51 3.98 -12.37
C CYS A 135 -12.66 2.54 -12.85
N ASP A 136 -11.52 1.93 -13.15
CA ASP A 136 -11.36 0.54 -13.54
C ASP A 136 -10.14 -0.03 -12.83
N SER A 137 -10.30 -1.09 -12.06
CA SER A 137 -9.21 -1.65 -11.27
C SER A 137 -8.08 -2.20 -12.14
N ARG A 138 -8.33 -2.47 -13.43
CA ARG A 138 -7.31 -2.92 -14.40
C ARG A 138 -6.41 -1.79 -14.88
N ASP A 139 -6.88 -0.55 -14.82
CA ASP A 139 -6.08 0.62 -15.20
C ASP A 139 -4.97 0.93 -14.17
N HIS A 140 -4.91 0.19 -13.06
CA HIS A 140 -4.01 0.45 -11.92
C HIS A 140 -2.70 -0.34 -11.98
N THR A 141 -2.61 -1.36 -12.83
CA THR A 141 -1.50 -2.32 -12.83
C THR A 141 -1.04 -2.57 -14.26
N ASP A 142 0.23 -2.30 -14.56
CA ASP A 142 0.86 -2.71 -15.84
C ASP A 142 0.80 -4.24 -16.04
N SER A 143 0.62 -4.99 -14.95
CA SER A 143 0.50 -6.45 -14.86
C SER A 143 -0.96 -6.97 -14.85
N ALA A 144 -1.96 -6.08 -14.87
CA ALA A 144 -3.37 -6.44 -14.66
C ALA A 144 -3.58 -7.25 -13.35
N ASP A 145 -2.81 -6.97 -12.29
CA ASP A 145 -2.97 -7.65 -11.00
C ASP A 145 -4.36 -7.34 -10.40
N PRO A 146 -5.03 -8.35 -9.83
CA PRO A 146 -6.36 -8.17 -9.24
C PRO A 146 -6.30 -7.36 -7.95
N PHE A 147 -7.36 -6.59 -7.68
CA PHE A 147 -7.58 -5.91 -6.41
C PHE A 147 -7.78 -6.93 -5.30
N GLU A 148 -7.12 -6.74 -4.16
CA GLU A 148 -7.22 -7.63 -2.99
C GLU A 148 -8.15 -7.02 -1.94
N LEU A 149 -9.23 -7.73 -1.60
CA LEU A 149 -10.16 -7.36 -0.56
C LEU A 149 -10.11 -8.38 0.58
N ARG A 150 -9.79 -7.91 1.79
CA ARG A 150 -9.86 -8.71 3.02
C ARG A 150 -11.27 -8.71 3.59
N ILE A 151 -11.84 -9.90 3.76
CA ILE A 151 -13.21 -10.07 4.24
C ILE A 151 -13.25 -10.10 5.78
N GLY A 152 -14.20 -9.39 6.39
CA GLY A 152 -14.42 -9.40 7.85
C GLY A 152 -13.56 -8.43 8.67
N TYR A 153 -13.04 -7.37 8.04
CA TYR A 153 -12.30 -6.28 8.69
C TYR A 153 -13.00 -4.91 8.57
N ASP A 154 -14.33 -4.89 8.47
CA ASP A 154 -15.15 -3.67 8.34
C ASP A 154 -14.58 -2.68 7.32
N PHE A 155 -14.41 -3.15 6.09
CA PHE A 155 -13.88 -2.33 5.00
C PHE A 155 -14.72 -1.06 4.83
N SER A 156 -14.05 0.08 4.59
CA SER A 156 -14.72 1.39 4.54
C SER A 156 -15.91 1.39 3.58
N VAL A 157 -15.80 0.68 2.45
CA VAL A 157 -16.89 0.50 1.48
C VAL A 157 -17.64 -0.80 1.76
N LYS A 158 -18.67 -0.72 2.60
CA LYS A 158 -19.50 -1.88 2.99
C LYS A 158 -20.10 -2.62 1.79
N ALA A 159 -20.49 -1.88 0.74
CA ALA A 159 -21.06 -2.45 -0.47
C ALA A 159 -20.16 -3.52 -1.11
N LEU A 160 -18.85 -3.27 -1.20
CA LEU A 160 -17.92 -4.18 -1.87
C LEU A 160 -17.85 -5.54 -1.16
N GLU A 161 -17.78 -5.56 0.17
CA GLU A 161 -17.74 -6.80 0.94
C GLU A 161 -19.04 -7.62 0.78
N LEU A 162 -20.20 -6.96 0.83
CA LEU A 162 -21.51 -7.61 0.65
C LEU A 162 -21.68 -8.16 -0.78
N CYS A 163 -21.26 -7.40 -1.79
CA CYS A 163 -21.31 -7.81 -3.18
C CYS A 163 -20.45 -9.07 -3.39
N VAL A 164 -19.19 -9.04 -2.94
CA VAL A 164 -18.24 -10.15 -3.09
C VAL A 164 -18.69 -11.40 -2.35
N LYS A 165 -19.25 -11.26 -1.13
CA LYS A 165 -19.81 -12.39 -0.37
C LYS A 165 -20.91 -13.14 -1.13
N SER A 166 -21.66 -12.43 -1.98
CA SER A 166 -22.72 -13.02 -2.79
C SER A 166 -22.23 -13.71 -4.08
N MET A 167 -20.93 -13.64 -4.39
CA MET A 167 -20.37 -14.11 -5.66
C MET A 167 -19.74 -15.51 -5.55
N SER A 168 -19.66 -16.19 -6.69
CA SER A 168 -18.87 -17.41 -6.90
C SER A 168 -17.54 -17.10 -7.61
N VAL A 169 -16.53 -17.98 -7.47
CA VAL A 169 -15.24 -17.78 -8.14
C VAL A 169 -15.41 -17.88 -9.66
N GLY A 170 -14.87 -16.90 -10.39
CA GLY A 170 -15.04 -16.72 -11.83
C GLY A 170 -16.36 -16.06 -12.22
N GLU A 171 -17.21 -15.67 -11.27
CA GLU A 171 -18.44 -14.94 -11.57
C GLU A 171 -18.13 -13.48 -11.95
N ARG A 172 -18.85 -12.96 -12.95
CA ARG A 172 -18.93 -11.51 -13.22
C ARG A 172 -20.35 -11.05 -13.03
N ALA A 173 -20.54 -10.03 -12.19
CA ALA A 173 -21.84 -9.48 -11.87
C ALA A 173 -21.77 -7.97 -11.74
N ARG A 174 -22.91 -7.32 -11.99
CA ARG A 174 -23.10 -5.89 -11.80
C ARG A 174 -23.96 -5.67 -10.57
N PHE A 175 -23.54 -4.74 -9.72
CA PHE A 175 -24.18 -4.42 -8.46
C PHE A 175 -24.56 -2.96 -8.49
N LEU A 176 -25.84 -2.67 -8.29
CA LEU A 176 -26.32 -1.32 -8.06
C LEU A 176 -26.43 -1.11 -6.56
N CYS A 177 -25.67 -0.16 -6.04
CA CYS A 177 -25.50 0.08 -4.62
C CYS A 177 -25.94 1.49 -4.26
N MET A 178 -26.78 1.60 -3.23
CA MET A 178 -27.23 2.88 -2.71
C MET A 178 -26.10 3.64 -1.98
N PRO A 179 -26.19 4.98 -1.89
CA PRO A 179 -25.13 5.81 -1.31
C PRO A 179 -24.73 5.43 0.12
N GLU A 180 -25.68 4.94 0.93
CA GLU A 180 -25.48 4.52 2.32
C GLU A 180 -24.47 3.38 2.45
N TYR A 181 -24.42 2.49 1.45
CA TYR A 181 -23.50 1.36 1.37
C TYR A 181 -22.18 1.70 0.68
N CYS A 182 -22.13 2.84 -0.02
CA CYS A 182 -20.98 3.30 -0.81
C CYS A 182 -20.10 4.33 -0.07
N GLN A 183 -20.43 4.64 1.19
CA GLN A 183 -19.59 5.49 2.04
C GLN A 183 -18.14 4.98 2.05
N GLY A 184 -17.17 5.89 2.04
CA GLY A 184 -15.74 5.54 1.96
C GLY A 184 -15.19 5.27 0.56
N PHE A 185 -16.02 5.15 -0.49
CA PHE A 185 -15.50 4.91 -1.85
C PHE A 185 -14.61 6.06 -2.36
N VAL A 186 -14.95 7.30 -2.05
CA VAL A 186 -14.14 8.49 -2.38
C VAL A 186 -12.74 8.38 -1.75
N GLN A 187 -12.64 7.96 -0.49
CA GLN A 187 -11.37 7.78 0.19
C GLN A 187 -10.56 6.64 -0.46
N LEU A 188 -11.22 5.52 -0.77
CA LEU A 188 -10.60 4.38 -1.44
C LEU A 188 -10.01 4.77 -2.80
N GLU A 189 -10.79 5.45 -3.64
CA GLU A 189 -10.33 5.90 -4.96
C GLU A 189 -9.22 6.96 -4.85
N THR A 190 -9.27 7.84 -3.85
CA THR A 190 -8.19 8.80 -3.57
C THR A 190 -6.88 8.08 -3.23
N VAL A 191 -6.92 7.07 -2.36
CA VAL A 191 -5.73 6.27 -2.01
C VAL A 191 -5.21 5.52 -3.23
N GLN A 192 -6.07 4.90 -4.01
CA GLN A 192 -5.66 4.18 -5.23
C GLN A 192 -5.03 5.11 -6.28
N ARG A 193 -5.59 6.30 -6.49
CA ARG A 193 -4.99 7.34 -7.35
C ARG A 193 -3.59 7.72 -6.89
N GLN A 194 -3.41 7.90 -5.58
CA GLN A 194 -2.11 8.21 -5.00
C GLN A 194 -1.12 7.06 -5.18
N GLU A 195 -1.55 5.82 -4.99
CA GLU A 195 -0.70 4.65 -5.24
C GLU A 195 -0.28 4.55 -6.71
N ARG A 196 -1.17 4.85 -7.67
CA ARG A 196 -0.82 4.91 -9.10
C ARG A 196 0.29 5.92 -9.36
N LEU A 197 0.16 7.12 -8.79
CA LEU A 197 1.19 8.16 -8.90
C LEU A 197 2.52 7.70 -8.29
N ASN A 198 2.47 7.08 -7.11
CA ASN A 198 3.65 6.59 -6.42
C ASN A 198 4.37 5.48 -7.19
N ARG A 199 3.63 4.53 -7.78
CA ARG A 199 4.19 3.49 -8.65
C ARG A 199 4.87 4.11 -9.87
N ALA A 200 4.22 5.07 -10.53
CA ALA A 200 4.79 5.79 -11.66
C ALA A 200 6.06 6.58 -11.29
N ASN A 201 6.09 7.18 -10.09
CA ASN A 201 7.27 7.86 -9.58
C ASN A 201 8.41 6.88 -9.32
N ILE A 202 8.15 5.76 -8.66
CA ILE A 202 9.14 4.71 -8.40
C ILE A 202 9.72 4.17 -9.72
N ALA A 203 8.86 3.92 -10.72
CA ALA A 203 9.30 3.48 -12.05
C ALA A 203 10.22 4.52 -12.74
N LYS A 204 10.02 5.81 -12.46
CA LYS A 204 10.88 6.92 -12.92
C LYS A 204 12.09 7.18 -12.00
N GLY A 205 12.26 6.41 -10.92
CA GLY A 205 13.31 6.62 -9.92
C GLY A 205 13.09 7.83 -9.00
N LEU A 206 11.87 8.39 -8.99
CA LEU A 206 11.47 9.48 -8.11
C LEU A 206 10.93 8.95 -6.77
N PRO A 207 11.12 9.68 -5.66
CA PRO A 207 10.59 9.27 -4.36
C PRO A 207 9.05 9.23 -4.37
N PRO A 208 8.45 8.30 -3.62
CA PRO A 208 7.00 8.25 -3.47
C PRO A 208 6.50 9.46 -2.68
N VAL A 209 5.36 10.02 -3.11
CA VAL A 209 4.68 11.12 -2.44
C VAL A 209 3.79 10.55 -1.35
N ARG A 210 4.09 10.89 -0.09
CA ARG A 210 3.27 10.49 1.06
C ARG A 210 2.16 11.52 1.30
N SER A 211 0.91 11.12 1.14
CA SER A 211 -0.23 11.90 1.64
C SER A 211 -0.19 11.89 3.17
N GLY A 212 0.04 13.05 3.79
CA GLY A 212 -0.03 13.23 5.25
C GLY A 212 1.28 13.42 6.01
N ALA A 213 2.44 13.54 5.34
CA ALA A 213 3.72 13.84 6.02
C ALA A 213 4.13 15.33 5.96
N GLY A 214 3.34 16.18 5.31
CA GLY A 214 3.56 17.63 5.28
C GLY A 214 2.59 18.34 6.21
N CYS A 215 3.09 18.95 7.29
CA CYS A 215 2.36 19.88 8.16
C CYS A 215 1.91 21.19 7.46
N CYS A 216 1.84 21.21 6.13
CA CYS A 216 1.57 22.40 5.33
C CYS A 216 0.27 22.22 4.54
N ALA A 217 -0.65 23.17 4.70
CA ALA A 217 -1.98 23.18 4.10
C ALA A 217 -1.99 23.02 2.55
N HIS A 218 -0.89 23.35 1.88
CA HIS A 218 -0.75 23.23 0.43
C HIS A 218 -0.79 21.78 -0.09
N ALA A 219 -0.19 20.82 0.62
CA ALA A 219 -0.17 19.42 0.17
C ALA A 219 -1.57 18.79 0.19
N SER A 220 -2.40 19.17 1.18
CA SER A 220 -3.80 18.73 1.26
C SER A 220 -4.69 19.39 0.21
N ALA A 221 -4.43 20.66 -0.14
CA ALA A 221 -5.18 21.38 -1.17
C ALA A 221 -4.95 20.79 -2.57
N GLU A 222 -3.71 20.45 -2.91
CA GLU A 222 -3.37 19.86 -4.23
C GLU A 222 -4.00 18.46 -4.42
N ILE A 223 -4.06 17.65 -3.35
CA ILE A 223 -4.75 16.36 -3.36
C ILE A 223 -6.28 16.56 -3.52
N MET A 224 -6.86 17.59 -2.90
CA MET A 224 -8.27 17.90 -3.05
C MET A 224 -8.61 18.44 -4.45
N ASP A 225 -7.76 19.30 -5.02
CA ASP A 225 -7.94 19.85 -6.37
C ASP A 225 -7.83 18.78 -7.45
N THR A 226 -6.88 17.84 -7.30
CA THR A 226 -6.71 16.72 -8.24
C THR A 226 -7.84 15.70 -8.18
N ASN A 227 -8.55 15.61 -7.05
CA ASN A 227 -9.66 14.66 -6.83
C ASN A 227 -11.03 15.35 -6.74
N LYS A 228 -11.15 16.55 -7.30
CA LYS A 228 -12.40 17.33 -7.28
C LYS A 228 -13.56 16.59 -7.95
N ASP A 229 -13.28 15.77 -8.95
CA ASP A 229 -14.26 14.93 -9.63
C ASP A 229 -14.91 13.88 -8.70
N LEU A 230 -14.18 13.40 -7.68
CA LEU A 230 -14.71 12.45 -6.71
C LEU A 230 -15.71 13.09 -5.74
N MET A 231 -15.70 14.42 -5.59
CA MET A 231 -16.68 15.12 -4.76
C MET A 231 -18.11 14.95 -5.29
N LEU A 232 -18.25 14.77 -6.61
CA LEU A 232 -19.54 14.51 -7.27
C LEU A 232 -20.15 13.14 -6.91
N LEU A 233 -19.39 12.28 -6.21
CA LEU A 233 -19.85 10.95 -5.81
C LEU A 233 -20.54 10.95 -4.45
N TYR A 234 -20.42 12.02 -3.67
CA TYR A 234 -21.06 12.08 -2.36
C TYR A 234 -22.59 12.07 -2.50
N GLY A 235 -23.22 11.01 -1.98
CA GLY A 235 -24.67 10.87 -2.05
C GLY A 235 -25.20 10.35 -3.39
N ALA A 236 -24.32 10.01 -4.35
CA ALA A 236 -24.71 9.40 -5.62
C ALA A 236 -24.69 7.87 -5.52
N PRO A 237 -25.68 7.16 -6.12
CA PRO A 237 -25.66 5.71 -6.18
C PRO A 237 -24.55 5.23 -7.13
N LEU A 238 -23.86 4.17 -6.73
CA LEU A 238 -22.75 3.60 -7.48
C LEU A 238 -23.12 2.25 -8.08
N GLU A 239 -22.58 1.99 -9.26
CA GLU A 239 -22.67 0.71 -9.94
C GLU A 239 -21.28 0.08 -9.98
N PHE A 240 -21.14 -1.06 -9.29
CA PHE A 240 -19.93 -1.87 -9.30
C PHE A 240 -20.11 -3.03 -10.27
N GLU A 241 -19.28 -3.11 -11.28
CA GLU A 241 -19.16 -4.31 -12.09
C GLU A 241 -17.95 -5.09 -11.61
N ILE A 242 -18.18 -6.22 -10.94
CA ILE A 242 -17.14 -7.01 -10.25
C ILE A 242 -16.97 -8.34 -10.97
N GLU A 243 -15.71 -8.74 -11.13
CA GLU A 243 -15.28 -10.05 -11.59
C GLU A 243 -14.42 -10.68 -10.48
N LEU A 244 -14.92 -11.74 -9.85
CA LEU A 244 -14.22 -12.42 -8.76
C LEU A 244 -13.25 -13.45 -9.36
N VAL A 245 -11.95 -13.20 -9.26
CA VAL A 245 -10.90 -14.02 -9.89
C VAL A 245 -10.54 -15.22 -9.03
N GLN A 246 -10.23 -14.98 -7.75
CA GLN A 246 -9.76 -16.02 -6.84
C GLN A 246 -10.14 -15.71 -5.40
N VAL A 247 -10.42 -16.74 -4.60
CA VAL A 247 -10.52 -16.64 -3.15
C VAL A 247 -9.40 -17.44 -2.50
N GLN A 248 -8.71 -16.84 -1.55
CA GLN A 248 -7.62 -17.48 -0.79
C GLN A 248 -8.02 -17.56 0.68
N SER A 249 -7.73 -18.69 1.32
CA SER A 249 -7.99 -18.88 2.74
C SER A 249 -7.05 -18.01 3.59
N PRO A 250 -7.44 -17.61 4.82
CA PRO A 250 -6.69 -16.69 5.68
C PRO A 250 -5.20 -17.03 5.92
N ASN A 251 -4.83 -18.31 5.78
CA ASN A 251 -3.47 -18.82 6.05
C ASN A 251 -2.68 -19.16 4.78
N SER A 252 -3.27 -18.99 3.59
CA SER A 252 -2.65 -19.38 2.31
C SER A 252 -1.88 -18.25 1.62
N PHE A 253 -1.93 -17.03 2.16
CA PHE A 253 -1.26 -15.86 1.62
C PHE A 253 -0.38 -15.19 2.67
N VAL A 254 0.55 -14.35 2.22
CA VAL A 254 1.40 -13.56 3.11
C VAL A 254 0.55 -12.42 3.67
N LYS A 255 0.18 -12.52 4.95
CA LYS A 255 -0.52 -11.45 5.67
C LYS A 255 0.33 -10.19 5.68
N GLU A 256 -0.29 -9.03 5.57
CA GLU A 256 0.42 -7.76 5.70
C GLU A 256 0.71 -7.44 7.18
N PRO A 257 1.73 -6.61 7.50
CA PRO A 257 2.09 -6.33 8.89
C PRO A 257 0.93 -5.79 9.73
N TRP A 258 0.00 -5.04 9.17
CA TRP A 258 -1.15 -4.52 9.92
C TRP A 258 -2.24 -5.59 10.20
N GLU A 259 -2.21 -6.71 9.49
CA GLU A 259 -3.18 -7.82 9.65
C GLU A 259 -2.76 -8.81 10.74
N MET A 260 -1.50 -8.72 11.17
CA MET A 260 -0.90 -9.62 12.14
C MET A 260 -0.92 -9.00 13.55
N THR A 261 -1.12 -9.85 14.55
CA THR A 261 -0.92 -9.45 15.95
C THR A 261 0.57 -9.26 16.24
N SER A 262 0.90 -8.53 17.31
CA SER A 262 2.31 -8.32 17.69
C SER A 262 3.03 -9.64 17.95
N LEU A 263 2.35 -10.62 18.55
CA LEU A 263 2.92 -11.94 18.83
C LEU A 263 3.14 -12.76 17.55
N GLU A 264 2.19 -12.75 16.61
CA GLU A 264 2.35 -13.41 15.32
C GLU A 264 3.58 -12.87 14.55
N LYS A 265 3.78 -11.55 14.58
CA LYS A 265 4.96 -10.91 13.97
C LYS A 265 6.25 -11.40 14.62
N TYR A 266 6.27 -11.46 15.95
CA TYR A 266 7.43 -11.86 16.72
C TYR A 266 7.88 -13.29 16.38
N HIS A 267 6.94 -14.23 16.23
CA HIS A 267 7.27 -15.60 15.81
C HIS A 267 7.67 -15.73 14.34
N GLN A 268 7.11 -14.89 13.45
CA GLN A 268 7.44 -14.95 12.03
C GLN A 268 8.86 -14.44 11.72
N ILE A 269 9.38 -13.49 12.49
CA ILE A 269 10.70 -12.88 12.24
C ILE A 269 11.86 -13.90 12.25
N PRO A 270 12.02 -14.76 13.28
CA PRO A 270 13.04 -15.80 13.28
C PRO A 270 12.95 -16.73 12.06
N GLN A 271 11.74 -17.10 11.65
CA GLN A 271 11.53 -17.98 10.49
C GLN A 271 11.98 -17.30 9.19
N CYS A 272 11.56 -16.05 8.96
CA CYS A 272 12.03 -15.26 7.80
C CYS A 272 13.55 -15.15 7.76
N LYS A 273 14.19 -14.94 8.91
CA LYS A 273 15.65 -14.87 9.02
C LYS A 273 16.32 -16.20 8.69
N GLN A 274 15.78 -17.32 9.16
CA GLN A 274 16.30 -18.67 8.88
C GLN A 274 16.15 -19.01 7.39
N ASP A 275 14.97 -18.78 6.81
CA ASP A 275 14.70 -18.97 5.38
C ASP A 275 15.68 -18.17 4.51
N GLY A 276 15.87 -16.89 4.85
CA GLY A 276 16.84 -16.03 4.17
C GLY A 276 18.27 -16.59 4.27
N GLY A 277 18.63 -17.18 5.42
CA GLY A 277 19.93 -17.81 5.63
C GLY A 277 20.14 -19.06 4.77
N VAL A 278 19.10 -19.87 4.58
CA VAL A 278 19.14 -21.03 3.68
C VAL A 278 19.31 -20.59 2.23
N LEU A 279 18.54 -19.59 1.78
CA LEU A 279 18.64 -19.04 0.42
C LEU A 279 19.99 -18.39 0.16
N TYR A 280 20.53 -17.65 1.14
CA TYR A 280 21.85 -17.05 1.04
C TYR A 280 22.95 -18.11 0.85
N LYS A 281 22.90 -19.21 1.61
CA LYS A 281 23.83 -20.33 1.46
C LYS A 281 23.68 -21.03 0.11
N LYS A 282 22.47 -21.07 -0.45
CA LYS A 282 22.19 -21.60 -1.79
C LYS A 282 22.70 -20.69 -2.92
N GLY A 283 23.07 -19.44 -2.61
CA GLY A 283 23.52 -18.45 -3.58
C GLY A 283 22.39 -17.63 -4.22
N ASP A 284 21.14 -17.84 -3.80
CA ASP A 284 20.01 -17.00 -4.21
C ASP A 284 19.94 -15.76 -3.32
N PHE A 285 20.71 -14.74 -3.69
CA PHE A 285 20.77 -13.48 -2.95
C PHE A 285 19.50 -12.64 -3.10
N THR A 286 18.78 -12.77 -4.21
CA THR A 286 17.52 -12.06 -4.48
C THR A 286 16.39 -12.57 -3.60
N GLY A 287 16.19 -13.89 -3.54
CA GLY A 287 15.20 -14.50 -2.66
C GLY A 287 15.54 -14.30 -1.19
N ALA A 288 16.83 -14.40 -0.82
CA ALA A 288 17.29 -14.09 0.52
C ALA A 288 16.99 -12.64 0.93
N LEU A 289 17.22 -11.70 0.01
CA LEU A 289 16.93 -10.28 0.23
C LEU A 289 15.46 -10.05 0.56
N GLN A 290 14.53 -10.61 -0.23
CA GLN A 290 13.09 -10.49 0.01
C GLN A 290 12.67 -11.01 1.39
N LYS A 291 13.27 -12.13 1.85
CA LYS A 291 13.02 -12.68 3.18
C LYS A 291 13.53 -11.76 4.30
N TYR A 292 14.72 -11.16 4.12
CA TYR A 292 15.25 -10.20 5.08
C TYR A 292 14.49 -8.86 5.08
N GLU A 293 14.04 -8.37 3.92
CA GLU A 293 13.16 -7.21 3.81
C GLU A 293 11.86 -7.43 4.57
N ARG A 294 11.23 -8.58 4.35
CA ARG A 294 10.04 -8.97 5.08
C ARG A 294 10.28 -9.00 6.59
N ALA A 295 11.39 -9.58 7.04
CA ALA A 295 11.75 -9.60 8.45
C ALA A 295 11.93 -8.18 9.03
N LEU A 296 12.60 -7.28 8.30
CA LEU A 296 12.82 -5.89 8.74
C LEU A 296 11.51 -5.10 8.81
N ILE A 297 10.61 -5.25 7.83
CA ILE A 297 9.29 -4.60 7.85
C ILE A 297 8.49 -5.03 9.09
N LEU A 298 8.49 -6.34 9.40
CA LEU A 298 7.82 -6.86 10.59
C LEU A 298 8.45 -6.32 11.88
N LEU A 299 9.78 -6.27 11.94
CA LEU A 299 10.53 -5.74 13.06
C LEU A 299 10.26 -4.24 13.28
N GLU A 300 10.26 -3.42 12.23
CA GLU A 300 9.95 -1.99 12.30
C GLU A 300 8.49 -1.73 12.68
N SER A 301 7.56 -2.52 12.13
CA SER A 301 6.15 -2.49 12.54
C SER A 301 5.98 -2.84 14.01
N LEU A 302 6.72 -3.82 14.52
CA LEU A 302 6.72 -4.15 15.95
C LEU A 302 7.36 -3.07 16.79
N ASP A 303 8.48 -2.50 16.35
CA ASP A 303 9.19 -1.44 17.05
C ASP A 303 8.32 -0.22 17.35
N THR A 304 7.44 0.10 16.39
CA THR A 304 6.46 1.20 16.45
C THR A 304 5.12 0.82 17.09
N SER A 305 4.91 -0.44 17.44
CA SER A 305 3.65 -0.89 18.06
C SER A 305 3.52 -0.39 19.51
N SER A 306 2.30 -0.08 19.93
CA SER A 306 2.00 0.40 21.29
C SER A 306 2.58 -0.52 22.36
N VAL A 307 2.39 -1.84 22.18
CA VAL A 307 2.90 -2.89 23.08
C VAL A 307 4.40 -2.72 23.32
N VAL A 308 5.22 -2.65 22.26
CA VAL A 308 6.68 -2.53 22.41
C VAL A 308 7.08 -1.18 22.98
N THR A 309 6.39 -0.09 22.61
CA THR A 309 6.69 1.24 23.16
C THR A 309 6.38 1.34 24.65
N ASP A 310 5.32 0.68 25.12
CA ASP A 310 4.95 0.66 26.54
C ASP A 310 5.89 -0.25 27.34
N MET A 311 6.26 -1.42 26.82
CA MET A 311 7.30 -2.27 27.43
C MET A 311 8.64 -1.55 27.59
N ARG A 312 9.05 -0.72 26.61
CA ARG A 312 10.26 0.11 26.72
C ARG A 312 10.14 1.16 27.80
N ARG A 313 8.98 1.81 27.89
CA ARG A 313 8.69 2.82 28.92
C ARG A 313 8.78 2.18 30.30
N GLU A 314 8.14 1.04 30.50
CA GLU A 314 8.18 0.26 31.73
C GLU A 314 9.60 -0.19 32.09
N LYS A 315 10.40 -0.69 31.13
CA LYS A 315 11.80 -1.07 31.37
C LYS A 315 12.62 0.12 31.89
N VAL A 316 12.41 1.32 31.35
CA VAL A 316 13.07 2.56 31.82
C VAL A 316 12.56 2.98 33.20
N GLU A 317 11.26 2.93 33.44
CA GLU A 317 10.65 3.29 34.72
C GLU A 317 11.06 2.32 35.84
N SER A 318 11.08 1.02 35.58
CA SER A 318 11.56 -0.01 36.50
C SER A 318 13.05 0.15 36.80
N ALA A 319 13.88 0.49 35.80
CA ALA A 319 15.28 0.84 36.02
C ALA A 319 15.46 2.12 36.87
N ARG A 320 14.53 3.09 36.76
CA ARG A 320 14.51 4.30 37.61
C ARG A 320 14.07 3.98 39.04
N ARG A 321 13.02 3.17 39.23
CA ARG A 321 12.56 2.71 40.56
C ARG A 321 13.62 1.91 41.29
N ALA A 322 14.30 0.99 40.59
CA ALA A 322 15.40 0.21 41.14
C ALA A 322 16.56 1.10 41.64
N LYS A 323 16.80 2.24 40.99
CA LYS A 323 17.79 3.24 41.43
C LYS A 323 17.30 4.13 42.59
N SER A 324 15.99 4.27 42.76
CA SER A 324 15.38 5.14 43.78
C SER A 324 15.11 4.43 45.12
N GLY A 325 15.29 3.10 45.21
CA GLY A 325 15.15 2.34 46.46
C GLY A 325 13.73 2.26 47.04
N VAL A 326 12.71 2.73 46.31
CA VAL A 326 11.31 2.65 46.75
C VAL A 326 10.71 1.34 46.26
N VAL A 327 10.45 0.43 47.19
CA VAL A 327 9.69 -0.80 46.95
C VAL A 327 8.21 -0.42 46.91
N SER A 328 7.58 -0.60 45.75
CA SER A 328 6.12 -0.50 45.63
C SER A 328 5.53 -1.90 45.78
N ASP A 329 4.50 -2.00 46.60
CA ASP A 329 3.55 -3.11 46.65
C ASP A 329 2.88 -3.22 45.27
N CYS A 330 2.95 -4.37 44.63
CA CYS A 330 2.48 -4.60 43.27
C CYS A 330 1.09 -5.24 43.29
N THR A 331 0.13 -4.58 42.65
CA THR A 331 -1.09 -5.25 42.18
C THR A 331 -0.74 -5.95 40.88
N ASP A 332 -0.77 -7.29 40.93
CA ASP A 332 -0.63 -8.17 39.77
C ASP A 332 -1.86 -8.03 38.87
N ASP A 333 -1.81 -7.11 37.90
CA ASP A 333 -2.71 -7.13 36.74
C ASP A 333 -1.89 -7.47 35.48
N ASP A 334 -1.27 -8.65 35.51
CA ASP A 334 -0.49 -9.19 34.40
C ASP A 334 -1.43 -9.86 33.39
N THR A 335 -1.67 -9.20 32.27
CA THR A 335 -2.24 -9.85 31.08
C THR A 335 -1.22 -10.86 30.52
N PRO A 336 -1.61 -12.11 30.21
CA PRO A 336 -0.68 -13.20 29.88
C PRO A 336 0.05 -13.06 28.54
N GLU A 337 -0.34 -12.11 27.68
CA GLU A 337 0.12 -11.97 26.30
C GLU A 337 1.48 -11.23 26.18
N THR A 338 1.84 -10.40 27.16
CA THR A 338 3.07 -9.57 27.17
C THR A 338 4.32 -10.31 27.61
N ARG A 339 4.21 -11.52 28.17
CA ARG A 339 5.34 -12.27 28.74
C ARG A 339 6.24 -12.98 27.72
N GLU A 340 5.83 -13.12 26.46
CA GLU A 340 6.61 -13.86 25.45
C GLU A 340 7.54 -12.99 24.60
N ILE A 341 7.27 -11.69 24.49
CA ILE A 341 8.07 -10.77 23.68
C ILE A 341 9.25 -10.27 24.52
N ASP A 342 10.46 -10.59 24.11
CA ASP A 342 11.66 -10.04 24.74
C ASP A 342 12.27 -8.91 23.90
N LEU A 343 12.45 -7.75 24.53
CA LEU A 343 13.00 -6.56 23.89
C LEU A 343 14.46 -6.75 23.46
N ASP A 344 15.24 -7.52 24.23
CA ASP A 344 16.66 -7.69 23.95
C ASP A 344 16.87 -8.64 22.76
N THR A 345 16.13 -9.75 22.70
CA THR A 345 16.06 -10.59 21.49
C THR A 345 15.51 -9.84 20.27
N LEU A 346 14.52 -8.96 20.42
CA LEU A 346 14.02 -8.13 19.31
C LEU A 346 15.14 -7.23 18.74
N SER A 347 15.90 -6.55 19.62
CA SER A 347 17.03 -5.72 19.23
C SER A 347 18.14 -6.54 18.55
N MET A 348 18.47 -7.72 19.09
CA MET A 348 19.42 -8.64 18.48
C MET A 348 18.98 -9.13 17.09
N LEU A 349 17.69 -9.47 16.94
CA LEU A 349 17.11 -9.88 15.66
C LEU A 349 17.17 -8.73 14.65
N MET A 350 16.83 -7.51 15.06
CA MET A 350 16.92 -6.30 14.24
C MET A 350 18.33 -6.11 13.68
N GLN A 351 19.35 -6.09 14.54
CA GLN A 351 20.73 -5.91 14.12
C GLN A 351 21.19 -7.05 13.20
N SER A 352 20.85 -8.30 13.53
CA SER A 352 21.22 -9.45 12.72
C SER A 352 20.56 -9.46 11.34
N CYS A 353 19.29 -9.05 11.23
CA CYS A 353 18.59 -8.94 9.96
C CYS A 353 19.16 -7.82 9.09
N ARG A 354 19.44 -6.63 9.66
CA ARG A 354 20.09 -5.51 8.94
C ARG A 354 21.46 -5.90 8.40
N LEU A 355 22.26 -6.59 9.20
CA LEU A 355 23.55 -7.12 8.77
C LEU A 355 23.39 -8.07 7.58
N ASN A 356 22.51 -9.08 7.68
CA ASN A 356 22.32 -10.06 6.61
C ASN A 356 21.75 -9.44 5.34
N TYR A 357 20.84 -8.47 5.47
CA TYR A 357 20.36 -7.65 4.36
C TYR A 357 21.52 -6.92 3.66
N ALA A 358 22.38 -6.23 4.43
CA ALA A 358 23.54 -5.54 3.87
C ALA A 358 24.50 -6.49 3.15
N ALA A 359 24.68 -7.73 3.65
CA ALA A 359 25.47 -8.75 2.97
C ALA A 359 24.86 -9.15 1.61
N CYS A 360 23.55 -9.33 1.54
CA CYS A 360 22.84 -9.62 0.28
C CYS A 360 22.99 -8.46 -0.71
N LYS A 361 22.79 -7.22 -0.26
CA LYS A 361 22.93 -6.02 -1.09
C LYS A 361 24.34 -5.84 -1.64
N LEU A 362 25.36 -6.10 -0.83
CA LEU A 362 26.75 -6.16 -1.31
C LEU A 362 26.94 -7.23 -2.39
N LYS A 363 26.34 -8.41 -2.26
CA LYS A 363 26.44 -9.44 -3.32
C LYS A 363 25.72 -9.04 -4.60
N LEU A 364 24.67 -8.21 -4.50
CA LEU A 364 23.90 -7.67 -5.62
C LEU A 364 24.47 -6.35 -6.19
N ASN A 365 25.67 -5.93 -5.77
CA ASN A 365 26.30 -4.66 -6.17
C ASN A 365 25.54 -3.37 -5.82
N ASP A 366 24.54 -3.44 -4.93
CA ASP A 366 23.83 -2.29 -4.40
C ASP A 366 24.52 -1.80 -3.10
N SER A 367 25.67 -1.16 -3.28
CA SER A 367 26.48 -0.62 -2.18
C SER A 367 25.77 0.50 -1.38
N PRO A 368 25.00 1.43 -1.98
CA PRO A 368 24.30 2.48 -1.24
C PRO A 368 23.32 1.93 -0.20
N ALA A 369 22.49 0.95 -0.57
CA ALA A 369 21.53 0.35 0.36
C ALA A 369 22.25 -0.36 1.53
N ALA A 370 23.40 -1.00 1.28
CA ALA A 370 24.20 -1.63 2.32
C ALA A 370 24.76 -0.61 3.33
N ILE A 371 25.20 0.57 2.88
CA ILE A 371 25.74 1.63 3.75
C ILE A 371 24.70 2.12 4.75
N ILE A 372 23.46 2.34 4.28
CA ILE A 372 22.36 2.80 5.13
C ILE A 372 22.14 1.81 6.28
N GLN A 373 22.04 0.53 5.95
CA GLN A 373 21.75 -0.53 6.92
C GLN A 373 22.90 -0.75 7.91
N CYS A 374 24.15 -0.75 7.43
CA CYS A 374 25.31 -0.82 8.31
C CYS A 374 25.42 0.40 9.23
N THR A 375 25.06 1.60 8.75
CA THR A 375 25.09 2.82 9.56
C THR A 375 24.04 2.78 10.67
N GLN A 376 22.85 2.24 10.40
CA GLN A 376 21.84 2.02 11.44
C GLN A 376 22.30 1.01 12.50
N VAL A 377 23.04 -0.04 12.13
CA VAL A 377 23.62 -0.99 13.09
C VAL A 377 24.70 -0.31 13.94
N LEU A 378 25.57 0.48 13.32
CA LEU A 378 26.65 1.20 14.01
C LEU A 378 26.16 2.32 14.92
N ALA A 379 24.96 2.86 14.68
CA ALA A 379 24.32 3.80 15.59
C ALA A 379 23.94 3.14 16.93
N SER A 380 23.66 1.83 16.93
CA SER A 380 23.36 1.05 18.13
C SER A 380 24.61 0.38 18.73
N ASP A 381 25.44 -0.23 17.89
CA ASP A 381 26.71 -0.86 18.27
C ASP A 381 27.86 -0.32 17.42
N PRO A 382 28.58 0.72 17.89
CA PRO A 382 29.68 1.34 17.14
C PRO A 382 30.86 0.41 16.86
N ASN A 383 31.02 -0.66 17.66
CA ASN A 383 32.15 -1.59 17.56
C ASN A 383 31.78 -2.87 16.80
N CYS A 384 30.62 -2.89 16.12
CA CYS A 384 30.18 -4.05 15.36
C CYS A 384 31.11 -4.33 14.17
N ILE A 385 32.01 -5.30 14.32
CA ILE A 385 33.01 -5.72 13.33
C ILE A 385 32.38 -5.97 11.95
N LYS A 386 31.28 -6.73 11.91
CA LYS A 386 30.60 -7.08 10.65
C LYS A 386 30.01 -5.85 9.95
N ALA A 387 29.52 -4.87 10.71
CA ALA A 387 28.96 -3.64 10.14
C ALA A 387 30.06 -2.73 9.60
N LEU A 388 31.14 -2.50 10.39
CA LEU A 388 32.31 -1.72 9.97
C LEU A 388 32.92 -2.29 8.69
N PHE A 389 33.16 -3.60 8.67
CA PHE A 389 33.73 -4.29 7.51
C PHE A 389 32.85 -4.15 6.26
N ARG A 390 31.55 -4.45 6.37
CA ARG A 390 30.61 -4.37 5.22
C ARG A 390 30.43 -2.94 4.71
N ARG A 391 30.44 -1.94 5.60
CA ARG A 391 30.34 -0.53 5.22
C ARG A 391 31.61 -0.05 4.52
N ALA A 392 32.78 -0.41 5.02
CA ALA A 392 34.06 -0.16 4.36
C ALA A 392 34.12 -0.80 2.96
N GLN A 393 33.63 -2.03 2.81
CA GLN A 393 33.52 -2.68 1.50
C GLN A 393 32.61 -1.91 0.55
N ALA A 394 31.46 -1.44 1.02
CA ALA A 394 30.52 -0.66 0.23
C ALA A 394 31.14 0.66 -0.26
N TYR A 395 31.79 1.43 0.63
CA TYR A 395 32.50 2.66 0.27
C TYR A 395 33.64 2.40 -0.72
N THR A 396 34.43 1.35 -0.48
CA THR A 396 35.52 0.95 -1.37
C THR A 396 34.98 0.64 -2.76
N ARG A 397 33.83 -0.04 -2.88
CA ARG A 397 33.18 -0.34 -4.17
C ARG A 397 32.64 0.89 -4.88
N LEU A 398 32.03 1.82 -4.15
CA LEU A 398 31.54 3.10 -4.71
C LEU A 398 32.68 3.97 -5.24
N GLY A 399 33.82 3.99 -4.57
CA GLY A 399 35.02 4.68 -5.02
C GLY A 399 35.02 6.21 -4.85
N ARG A 400 33.90 6.82 -4.45
CA ARG A 400 33.79 8.25 -4.13
C ARG A 400 34.30 8.57 -2.72
N ASP A 401 33.88 7.78 -1.73
CA ASP A 401 34.08 8.08 -0.31
C ASP A 401 35.16 7.17 0.33
N LEU A 402 36.34 7.12 -0.30
CA LEU A 402 37.43 6.23 0.14
C LEU A 402 37.97 6.60 1.53
N ASP A 403 37.89 7.87 1.93
CA ASP A 403 38.32 8.33 3.26
C ASP A 403 37.43 7.75 4.37
N LEU A 404 36.12 7.61 4.12
CA LEU A 404 35.20 6.98 5.06
C LEU A 404 35.49 5.47 5.19
N ALA A 405 35.85 4.82 4.08
CA ALA A 405 36.30 3.42 4.12
C ALA A 405 37.58 3.25 4.96
N ASP A 406 38.53 4.18 4.86
CA ASP A 406 39.76 4.15 5.64
C ASP A 406 39.48 4.32 7.14
N GLN A 407 38.55 5.22 7.50
CA GLN A 407 38.11 5.41 8.88
C GLN A 407 37.47 4.15 9.47
N ASP A 408 36.57 3.51 8.72
CA ASP A 408 35.90 2.27 9.15
C ASP A 408 36.88 1.09 9.31
N LEU A 409 37.91 1.00 8.46
CA LEU A 409 38.94 -0.02 8.59
C LEU A 409 39.88 0.27 9.79
N LYS A 410 40.17 1.54 10.08
CA LYS A 410 40.97 1.92 11.27
C LYS A 410 40.23 1.72 12.58
N THR A 411 38.91 1.91 12.62
CA THR A 411 38.11 1.54 13.80
C THR A 411 38.08 0.03 13.95
N LEU A 412 37.89 -0.70 12.86
CA LEU A 412 37.92 -2.17 12.85
C LEU A 412 39.25 -2.73 13.38
N GLU A 413 40.38 -2.21 12.93
CA GLU A 413 41.72 -2.59 13.42
C GLU A 413 41.84 -2.42 14.93
N ARG A 414 41.45 -1.26 15.46
CA ARG A 414 41.45 -1.00 16.92
C ARG A 414 40.55 -1.96 17.70
N VAL A 415 39.41 -2.36 17.14
CA VAL A 415 38.50 -3.34 17.76
C VAL A 415 39.11 -4.73 17.79
N LEU A 416 39.78 -5.14 16.70
CA LEU A 416 40.46 -6.43 16.62
C LEU A 416 41.66 -6.49 17.59
N GLU A 417 42.45 -5.42 17.69
CA GLU A 417 43.60 -5.33 18.59
C GLU A 417 43.21 -5.33 20.07
N SER A 418 42.06 -4.74 20.41
CA SER A 418 41.57 -4.70 21.81
C SER A 418 41.06 -6.06 22.33
N HIS A 419 40.81 -7.04 21.45
CA HIS A 419 40.28 -8.36 21.82
C HIS A 419 41.15 -9.50 21.26
N PRO A 420 42.42 -9.61 21.68
CA PRO A 420 43.38 -10.56 21.10
C PRO A 420 43.04 -12.03 21.39
N GLU A 421 42.31 -12.31 22.48
CA GLU A 421 41.86 -13.67 22.82
C GLU A 421 40.71 -14.15 21.92
N GLN A 422 39.88 -13.23 21.43
CA GLN A 422 38.74 -13.53 20.56
C GLN A 422 39.13 -13.54 19.09
N TYR A 423 40.01 -12.62 18.67
CA TYR A 423 40.43 -12.46 17.28
C TYR A 423 41.93 -12.70 17.13
N LEU A 424 42.30 -13.98 17.00
CA LEU A 424 43.68 -14.40 16.81
C LEU A 424 44.32 -13.73 15.59
N THR A 425 45.58 -13.28 15.74
CA THR A 425 46.37 -12.73 14.64
C THR A 425 46.53 -13.79 13.54
N GLY A 426 45.99 -13.51 12.35
CA GLY A 426 45.91 -14.48 11.25
C GLY A 426 44.60 -15.30 11.18
N GLY A 427 43.63 -14.99 12.04
CA GLY A 427 42.26 -15.52 11.96
C GLY A 427 41.50 -15.06 10.70
N SER A 428 40.26 -15.52 10.57
CA SER A 428 39.44 -15.23 9.39
C SER A 428 39.16 -13.73 9.22
N GLU A 429 38.92 -13.05 10.34
CA GLU A 429 38.60 -11.63 10.46
C GLU A 429 39.80 -10.76 10.08
N TRP A 430 40.98 -11.10 10.61
CA TRP A 430 42.23 -10.44 10.24
C TRP A 430 42.58 -10.64 8.77
N THR A 431 42.37 -11.84 8.24
CA THR A 431 42.62 -12.14 6.81
C THR A 431 41.69 -11.33 5.90
N GLU A 432 40.41 -11.23 6.25
CA GLU A 432 39.44 -10.41 5.52
C GLU A 432 39.77 -8.92 5.62
N TYR A 433 40.13 -8.43 6.80
CA TYR A 433 40.60 -7.07 7.03
C TYR A 433 41.82 -6.75 6.16
N THR A 434 42.88 -7.56 6.21
CA THR A 434 44.12 -7.32 5.44
C THR A 434 43.84 -7.29 3.95
N ARG A 435 42.98 -8.20 3.46
CA ARG A 435 42.57 -8.22 2.05
C ARG A 435 41.90 -6.91 1.65
N GLU A 436 40.94 -6.43 2.43
CA GLU A 436 40.25 -5.17 2.09
C GLU A 436 41.13 -3.95 2.27
N ARG A 437 41.98 -3.93 3.30
CA ARG A 437 42.98 -2.88 3.50
C ARG A 437 43.89 -2.75 2.28
N MET A 438 44.31 -3.88 1.71
CA MET A 438 45.11 -3.91 0.49
C MET A 438 44.34 -3.36 -0.71
N GLN A 439 43.07 -3.73 -0.88
CA GLN A 439 42.21 -3.23 -1.97
C GLN A 439 41.97 -1.72 -1.86
N LEU A 440 41.66 -1.22 -0.67
CA LEU A 440 41.48 0.20 -0.41
C LEU A 440 42.77 0.97 -0.72
N ASN A 441 43.92 0.51 -0.23
CA ASN A 441 45.22 1.12 -0.48
C ASN A 441 45.55 1.18 -1.98
N ALA A 442 45.20 0.14 -2.74
CA ALA A 442 45.35 0.15 -4.19
C ALA A 442 44.47 1.23 -4.85
N LYS A 443 43.21 1.37 -4.42
CA LYS A 443 42.30 2.41 -4.92
C LYS A 443 42.74 3.82 -4.55
N LEU A 444 43.20 4.05 -3.32
CA LEU A 444 43.74 5.34 -2.87
C LEU A 444 44.96 5.74 -3.70
N LYS A 445 45.90 4.80 -3.95
CA LYS A 445 47.04 5.05 -4.84
C LYS A 445 46.59 5.40 -6.26
N GLN A 446 45.60 4.69 -6.80
CA GLN A 446 45.05 5.01 -8.12
C GLN A 446 44.39 6.39 -8.15
N HIS A 447 43.66 6.77 -7.10
CA HIS A 447 43.05 8.09 -6.98
C HIS A 447 44.12 9.19 -6.96
N ALA A 448 45.13 9.07 -6.10
CA ALA A 448 46.25 10.02 -6.01
C ALA A 448 47.02 10.15 -7.34
N ILE A 449 47.25 9.05 -8.06
CA ILE A 449 47.88 9.08 -9.39
C ILE A 449 47.00 9.83 -10.40
N LYS A 450 45.68 9.60 -10.39
CA LYS A 450 44.74 10.29 -11.28
C LYS A 450 44.65 11.78 -10.96
N GLU A 451 44.58 12.14 -9.69
CA GLU A 451 44.60 13.54 -9.23
C GLU A 451 45.88 14.24 -9.65
N LYS A 452 47.05 13.63 -9.38
CA LYS A 452 48.34 14.21 -9.81
C LYS A 452 48.39 14.46 -11.32
N LYS A 453 47.87 13.54 -12.13
CA LYS A 453 47.77 13.71 -13.59
C LYS A 453 46.76 14.79 -13.99
N MET A 454 45.60 14.84 -13.33
CA MET A 454 44.54 15.80 -13.62
C MET A 454 44.99 17.24 -13.27
N TYR A 455 45.54 17.44 -12.07
CA TYR A 455 46.07 18.73 -11.65
C TYR A 455 47.32 19.12 -12.44
N GLY A 456 48.22 18.17 -12.75
CA GLY A 456 49.40 18.44 -13.59
C GLY A 456 49.03 19.05 -14.96
N LYS A 457 48.01 18.51 -15.64
CA LYS A 457 47.49 19.07 -16.91
C LYS A 457 46.89 20.46 -16.76
N MET A 458 46.27 20.79 -15.62
CA MET A 458 45.74 22.13 -15.37
C MET A 458 46.85 23.18 -15.23
N PHE A 459 48.01 22.80 -14.69
CA PHE A 459 49.17 23.69 -14.59
C PHE A 459 49.91 23.86 -15.93
N GLU A 460 49.95 22.82 -16.77
CA GLU A 460 50.54 22.89 -18.11
C GLU A 460 49.71 23.73 -19.11
N CYS A 461 48.38 23.77 -18.94
CA CYS A 461 47.48 24.54 -19.80
C CYS A 461 47.32 26.02 -19.40
N GLN A 462 48.05 26.54 -18.41
CA GLN A 462 48.02 27.98 -18.14
C GLN A 462 48.79 28.72 -19.25
N PRO A 463 48.14 29.60 -20.04
CA PRO A 463 48.85 30.40 -21.02
C PRO A 463 49.83 31.27 -20.25
N THR A 464 51.11 31.20 -20.62
CA THR A 464 52.07 32.24 -20.24
C THR A 464 51.51 33.57 -20.73
N LEU A 465 50.94 34.37 -19.83
CA LEU A 465 50.72 35.79 -20.07
C LEU A 465 52.12 36.40 -20.21
N SER A 466 52.63 36.39 -21.45
CA SER A 466 53.86 37.08 -21.82
C SER A 466 53.60 38.57 -21.70
N ASN A 467 54.25 39.19 -20.72
CA ASN A 467 54.35 40.64 -20.49
C ASN A 467 54.88 41.40 -21.70
#